data_AF-A0A351A3A4-F1
#
_entry.id   AF-A0A351A3A4-F1
#
_cell.length_a   1.000
_cell.length_b   1.000
_cell.length_c   1.000
_cell.angle_alpha   90.00
_cell.angle_beta   90.00
_cell.angle_gamma   90.00
#
_symmetry.space_group_name_H-M   'P 1'
#
loop_
_entity.id
_entity.type
_entity.pdbx_description
1 polymer ?
#
loop_
_entity_poly.entity_id
_entity_poly.type
_entity_poly.pdbx_seq_one_letter_code
_entity_poly.pdbx_strand_id
1 'polypeptide(L)' 'MECTIKWLDGMSFVAETGTGHMVTMDGAPEAGGRNLAPRPMELMLAGAGGCTAFDVVLILKRGRH' A
#
# COMPACT_ATOMS: atom_id res chain seq x y z
N MET A 1 4.27 9.97 -10.52
CA MET A 1 3.65 9.09 -9.51
C MET A 1 3.02 10.02 -8.51
N GLU A 2 1.69 10.19 -8.57
CA GLU A 2 0.96 11.09 -7.68
C GLU A 2 0.16 10.27 -6.67
N CYS A 3 0.08 10.76 -5.44
CA CYS A 3 -0.69 10.14 -4.37
C CYS A 3 -1.11 11.24 -3.40
N THR A 4 -2.41 11.34 -3.11
CA THR A 4 -2.93 12.27 -2.12
C THR A 4 -3.31 11.51 -0.87
N ILE A 5 -2.77 11.91 0.28
CA ILE A 5 -3.13 11.34 1.58
C ILE A 5 -4.17 12.23 2.24
N LYS A 6 -5.29 11.65 2.63
CA LYS A 6 -6.34 12.29 3.42
C LYS A 6 -6.39 11.63 4.79
N TRP A 7 -6.23 12.44 5.83
CA TRP A 7 -6.53 12.00 7.19
C TRP A 7 -8.05 11.94 7.36
N LEU A 8 -8.54 10.92 8.06
CA LEU A 8 -9.95 10.76 8.37
C LEU A 8 -10.21 11.17 9.82
N ASP A 9 -10.02 10.24 10.74
CA ASP A 9 -10.19 10.42 12.19
C ASP A 9 -9.24 9.46 12.92
N GLY A 10 -8.88 9.79 14.16
CA GLY A 10 -7.89 9.04 14.94
C GLY A 10 -6.59 8.86 14.17
N MET A 11 -6.08 7.62 14.11
CA MET A 11 -4.90 7.26 13.31
C MET A 11 -5.26 6.58 11.98
N SER A 12 -6.42 6.91 11.41
CA SER A 12 -6.90 6.35 10.14
C SER A 12 -6.67 7.33 8.97
N PHE A 13 -6.23 6.79 7.84
CA PHE A 13 -5.88 7.55 6.64
C PHE A 13 -6.43 6.85 5.39
N VAL A 14 -6.66 7.61 4.33
CA VAL A 14 -6.92 7.08 2.98
C VAL A 14 -5.94 7.72 1.99
N ALA A 15 -5.32 6.87 1.17
CA ALA A 15 -4.49 7.27 0.04
C ALA A 15 -5.30 7.15 -1.25
N GLU A 16 -5.33 8.21 -2.04
CA GLU A 16 -5.85 8.22 -3.39
C GLU A 16 -4.67 8.21 -4.37
N THR A 17 -4.51 7.11 -5.11
CA THR A 17 -3.42 6.96 -6.09
C THR A 17 -3.71 7.78 -7.35
N GLY A 18 -2.68 8.15 -8.10
CA GLY A 18 -2.83 8.83 -9.39
C GLY A 18 -3.55 8.00 -10.47
N THR A 19 -3.83 6.72 -10.21
CA THR A 19 -4.68 5.86 -11.05
C THR A 19 -6.13 5.80 -10.57
N GLY A 20 -6.52 6.62 -9.59
CA GLY A 20 -7.89 6.71 -9.04
C GLY A 20 -8.25 5.61 -8.03
N HIS A 21 -7.28 4.89 -7.47
CA HIS A 21 -7.55 3.83 -6.50
C HIS A 21 -7.43 4.35 -5.07
N MET A 22 -8.29 3.85 -4.19
CA MET A 22 -8.30 4.19 -2.77
C MET A 22 -7.66 3.07 -1.96
N VAL A 23 -6.77 3.43 -1.03
CA VAL A 23 -6.14 2.50 -0.09
C VAL A 23 -6.24 3.07 1.31
N THR A 24 -6.88 2.32 2.22
CA THR A 24 -7.01 2.72 3.63
C THR A 24 -5.84 2.23 4.47
N MET A 25 -5.45 3.03 5.46
CA MET A 25 -4.41 2.71 6.44
C MET A 25 -4.88 3.06 7.84
N ASP A 26 -4.41 2.32 8.83
CA ASP A 26 -4.72 2.62 10.23
C ASP A 26 -3.52 2.34 11.15
N GLY A 27 -3.50 3.01 12.30
CA GLY A 27 -2.50 2.78 13.34
C GLY A 27 -2.74 1.50 14.13
N ALA A 28 -1.71 1.04 14.84
CA ALA A 28 -1.88 0.03 15.87
C ALA A 28 -2.61 0.60 17.11
N PRO A 29 -3.32 -0.22 17.91
CA PRO A 29 -4.04 0.24 19.09
C PRO A 29 -3.17 1.02 20.09
N GLU A 30 -1.94 0.57 20.31
CA GLU A 30 -0.94 1.21 21.18
C GLU A 30 -0.50 2.60 20.70
N ALA A 31 -0.68 2.90 19.41
CA ALA A 31 -0.39 4.20 18.81
C ALA A 31 -1.65 5.07 18.63
N GLY A 32 -2.80 4.65 19.19
CA GLY A 32 -4.07 5.37 19.06
C GLY A 32 -4.89 5.03 17.80
N GLY A 33 -4.49 3.98 17.06
CA GLY A 33 -5.28 3.46 15.94
C GLY A 33 -6.33 2.44 16.37
N ARG A 34 -7.15 2.01 15.43
CA ARG A 34 -8.25 1.06 15.68
C ARG A 34 -7.98 -0.31 15.07
N ASN A 35 -6.82 -0.52 14.46
CA ASN A 35 -6.46 -1.74 13.75
C ASN A 35 -7.49 -2.14 12.67
N LEU A 36 -8.10 -1.16 11.99
CA LEU A 36 -9.14 -1.38 10.98
C LEU A 36 -8.60 -1.49 9.55
N ALA A 37 -7.34 -1.14 9.33
CA ALA A 37 -6.64 -1.25 8.06
C ALA A 37 -5.15 -1.52 8.31
N PRO A 38 -4.39 -1.94 7.27
CA PRO A 38 -2.96 -2.15 7.40
C PRO A 38 -2.23 -0.87 7.85
N ARG A 39 -1.11 -1.04 8.55
CA ARG A 39 -0.24 0.08 8.90
C ARG A 39 0.44 0.60 7.64
N PRO A 40 0.77 1.90 7.55
CA PRO A 40 1.49 2.45 6.40
C PRO A 40 2.77 1.68 6.05
N MET A 41 3.53 1.23 7.06
CA MET A 41 4.75 0.44 6.85
C MET A 41 4.48 -0.95 6.27
N GLU A 42 3.37 -1.60 6.62
CA GLU A 42 2.98 -2.90 6.04
C GLU A 42 2.70 -2.74 4.55
N LEU A 43 2.02 -1.66 4.14
CA LEU A 43 1.77 -1.36 2.74
C LEU A 43 3.04 -0.98 1.98
N MET A 44 3.98 -0.28 2.61
CA MET A 44 5.28 0.00 2.00
C MET A 44 6.02 -1.30 1.66
N LEU A 45 6.05 -2.25 2.59
CA LEU A 45 6.66 -3.57 2.38
C LEU A 45 5.92 -4.37 1.30
N ALA A 46 4.59 -4.39 1.35
CA ALA A 46 3.77 -5.07 0.33
C ALA A 46 4.00 -4.48 -1.07
N GLY A 47 4.09 -3.14 -1.19
CA GLY A 47 4.38 -2.45 -2.44
C GLY A 47 5.77 -2.78 -2.99
N ALA A 48 6.80 -2.73 -2.15
CA ALA A 48 8.16 -3.09 -2.55
C ALA A 48 8.27 -4.55 -2.99
N GLY A 49 7.64 -5.48 -2.25
CA GLY A 49 7.55 -6.88 -2.62
C GLY A 49 6.78 -7.08 -3.93
N GLY A 50 5.68 -6.35 -4.14
CA GLY A 50 4.90 -6.35 -5.36
C GLY A 50 5.69 -5.90 -6.58
N CYS A 51 6.44 -4.80 -6.49
CA CYS A 51 7.32 -4.33 -7.56
C CYS A 51 8.38 -5.38 -7.93
N THR A 52 9.02 -5.97 -6.92
CA THR A 52 10.05 -7.00 -7.13
C THR A 52 9.47 -8.25 -7.81
N ALA A 53 8.31 -8.72 -7.31
CA ALA A 53 7.63 -9.89 -7.88
C ALA A 53 7.16 -9.63 -9.32
N PHE A 54 6.71 -8.40 -9.63
CA PHE A 54 6.31 -8.01 -10.97
C PHE A 54 7.45 -8.19 -11.99
N ASP A 55 8.66 -7.76 -11.64
CA ASP A 55 9.85 -7.93 -12.49
C ASP A 55 10.17 -9.41 -12.72
N VAL A 56 10.13 -10.24 -11.66
CA VAL A 56 10.35 -11.69 -11.78
C VAL A 56 9.32 -12.32 -12.72
N VAL A 57 8.04 -11.98 -12.57
CA VAL A 57 6.98 -12.49 -13.45
C VAL A 57 7.22 -12.08 -14.91
N LEU A 58 7.67 -10.84 -15.15
CA LEU A 58 7.97 -10.35 -16.50
C LEU A 58 9.16 -11.10 -17.13
N ILE A 59 10.22 -11.35 -16.36
CA ILE A 59 11.38 -12.15 -16.79
C ILE A 59 10.93 -13.56 -17.18
N LEU A 60 10.18 -14.23 -16.30
CA LEU A 60 9.69 -15.58 -16.57
C LEU A 60 8.77 -15.63 -17.79
N LYS A 61 7.90 -14.64 -18.00
CA LYS A 61 7.06 -14.57 -19.21
C LYS A 61 7.87 -14.41 -20.49
N ARG A 62 8.92 -13.59 -20.48
CA ARG A 62 9.83 -13.40 -21.63
C ARG A 62 10.69 -14.64 -21.89
N GLY A 63 11.09 -15.38 -20.86
CA GLY A 63 11.92 -16.57 -21.00
C GLY A 63 11.20 -17.82 -21.53
N ARG A 64 9.87 -17.78 -21.75
CA ARG A 64 9.07 -18.92 -22.25
C ARG A 64 9.15 -19.08 -23.78
N HIS A 65 10.36 -18.97 -24.33
CA HIS A 65 10.67 -19.34 -25.71
C HIS A 65 11.05 -20.81 -25.80
#